data_AF-A0A965UVY0-F1
#
_entry.id   AF-A0A965UVY0-F1
#
_cell.length_a   1.000
_cell.length_b   1.000
_cell.length_c   1.000
_cell.angle_alpha   90.00
_cell.angle_beta   90.00
_cell.angle_gamma   90.00
#
_symmetry.space_group_name_H-M   'P 1'
#
loop_
_entity.id
_entity.type
_entity.pdbx_description
1 polymer ?
#
loop_
_entity_poly.entity_id
_entity_poly.type
_entity_poly.pdbx_seq_one_letter_code
_entity_poly.pdbx_strand_id
1 'polypeptide(L)'
;MVPVIVIPVLNTYDQLERCIKTIDYAVDMLIVIDNGGRIAKDFLVLPRNPNIRKQIILDMPTNLGVATSWNLGIKMTPFASGWILLNSDAYFERDELKKFYSGCDIDEIHLAGQPGWCCAWIGSDVVKDVGLFCEAYYPAYFEDNDY
;
A
#
# COMPACT_ATOMS: atom_id res chain seq x y z
N MET A 1 -10.15 -9.56 8.05
CA MET A 1 -10.18 -8.78 6.80
C MET A 1 -9.19 -7.67 6.97
N VAL A 2 -8.30 -7.46 6.00
CA VAL A 2 -7.34 -6.35 6.00
C VAL A 2 -8.13 -5.04 5.83
N PRO A 3 -7.93 -4.00 6.67
CA PRO A 3 -8.66 -2.75 6.57
C PRO A 3 -8.30 -1.98 5.30
N VAL A 4 -7.02 -1.71 5.09
CA VAL A 4 -6.56 -0.89 3.96
C VAL A 4 -5.24 -1.43 3.43
N ILE A 5 -5.13 -1.53 2.12
CA ILE A 5 -3.86 -1.68 1.40
C ILE A 5 -3.62 -0.41 0.59
N VAL A 6 -2.41 0.16 0.70
CA VAL A 6 -1.98 1.34 -0.06
C VAL A 6 -0.83 0.94 -0.98
N ILE A 7 -0.97 1.17 -2.28
CA ILE A 7 0.03 0.82 -3.30
C ILE A 7 0.38 2.06 -4.14
N PRO A 8 1.52 2.71 -3.88
CA PRO A 8 2.10 3.67 -4.82
C PRO A 8 2.66 2.95 -6.05
N VAL A 9 2.43 3.50 -7.25
CA VAL A 9 3.00 2.98 -8.51
C VAL A 9 3.55 4.12 -9.37
N LEU A 10 4.67 3.90 -10.06
CA LEU A 10 5.28 4.88 -10.97
C LEU A 10 5.35 4.38 -12.42
N ASN A 11 5.87 3.17 -12.65
CA ASN A 11 6.17 2.65 -14.00
C ASN A 11 5.83 1.17 -14.22
N THR A 12 5.81 0.32 -13.19
CA THR A 12 5.66 -1.15 -13.26
C THR A 12 4.20 -1.63 -13.16
N TYR A 13 3.32 -1.16 -14.06
CA TYR A 13 1.88 -1.44 -14.01
C TYR A 13 1.52 -2.91 -14.29
N ASP A 14 2.35 -3.63 -15.03
CA ASP A 14 2.23 -5.08 -15.23
C ASP A 14 2.44 -5.85 -13.92
N GLN A 15 3.39 -5.38 -13.10
CA GLN A 15 3.67 -5.96 -11.79
C GLN A 15 2.59 -5.58 -10.79
N LEU A 16 2.05 -4.35 -10.88
CA LEU A 16 0.87 -3.93 -10.11
C LEU A 16 -0.34 -4.82 -10.41
N GLU A 17 -0.58 -5.14 -11.68
CA GLU A 17 -1.65 -6.05 -12.08
C GLU A 17 -1.46 -7.44 -11.44
N ARG A 18 -0.23 -7.97 -11.46
CA ARG A 18 0.10 -9.22 -10.78
C ARG A 18 -0.12 -9.12 -9.27
N CYS A 19 0.37 -8.06 -8.64
CA CYS A 19 0.22 -7.78 -7.20
C CYS A 19 -1.26 -7.91 -6.80
N ILE A 20 -2.13 -7.15 -7.46
CA ILE A 20 -3.58 -7.14 -7.17
C ILE A 20 -4.21 -8.51 -7.41
N LYS A 21 -3.81 -9.23 -8.47
CA LYS A 21 -4.34 -10.59 -8.76
C LYS A 21 -3.98 -11.62 -7.69
N THR A 22 -2.84 -11.47 -7.02
CA THR A 22 -2.39 -12.41 -5.98
C THR A 22 -3.05 -12.21 -4.61
N ILE A 23 -3.84 -11.15 -4.44
CA ILE A 23 -4.59 -10.92 -3.19
C ILE A 23 -5.68 -12.00 -3.06
N ASP A 24 -5.45 -12.98 -2.19
CA ASP A 24 -6.34 -14.12 -1.98
C ASP A 24 -7.04 -14.14 -0.60
N TYR A 25 -6.89 -13.05 0.16
CA TYR A 25 -7.56 -12.83 1.44
C TYR A 25 -8.39 -11.54 1.40
N ALA A 26 -9.45 -11.49 2.21
CA ALA A 26 -10.40 -10.37 2.21
C ALA A 26 -9.74 -9.04 2.60
N VAL A 27 -9.94 -8.02 1.76
CA VAL A 27 -9.48 -6.63 1.90
C VAL A 27 -10.67 -5.68 1.80
N ASP A 28 -10.82 -4.78 2.78
CA ASP A 28 -11.91 -3.82 2.80
C ASP A 28 -11.71 -2.69 1.77
N MET A 29 -10.50 -2.11 1.73
CA MET A 29 -10.14 -1.07 0.79
C MET A 29 -8.74 -1.26 0.20
N LEU A 30 -8.63 -1.22 -1.12
CA LEU A 30 -7.37 -1.05 -1.85
C LEU A 30 -7.30 0.36 -2.42
N ILE A 31 -6.24 1.08 -2.11
CA ILE A 31 -5.94 2.40 -2.67
C ILE A 31 -4.68 2.29 -3.51
N VAL A 32 -4.80 2.52 -4.82
CA VAL A 32 -3.66 2.65 -5.73
C VAL A 32 -3.40 4.13 -5.96
N ILE A 33 -2.16 4.56 -5.74
CA ILE A 33 -1.72 5.94 -5.96
C ILE A 33 -0.84 5.93 -7.19
N ASP A 34 -1.40 6.38 -8.31
CA ASP A 34 -0.71 6.41 -9.59
C ASP A 34 0.14 7.68 -9.71
N ASN A 35 1.40 7.57 -9.33
CA ASN A 35 2.39 8.63 -9.44
C ASN A 35 2.95 8.79 -10.87
N GLY A 36 2.80 7.79 -11.74
CA GLY A 36 3.20 7.92 -13.15
C GLY A 36 2.09 8.47 -14.03
N GLY A 37 0.85 8.43 -13.53
CA GLY A 37 -0.35 8.85 -14.22
C GLY A 37 -0.62 8.07 -15.50
N ARG A 38 -0.12 6.82 -15.62
CA ARG A 38 -0.30 6.02 -16.84
C ARG A 38 -1.61 5.24 -16.82
N ILE A 39 -2.23 5.00 -15.68
CA ILE A 39 -3.53 4.30 -15.63
C ILE A 39 -4.58 5.10 -16.41
N ALA A 40 -4.77 6.38 -16.07
CA ALA A 40 -5.66 7.24 -16.83
C ALA A 40 -5.16 7.52 -18.26
N LYS A 41 -3.87 7.86 -18.45
CA LYS A 41 -3.34 8.26 -19.77
C LYS A 41 -3.37 7.14 -20.80
N ASP A 42 -3.03 5.92 -20.38
CA ASP A 42 -2.93 4.76 -21.26
C ASP A 42 -4.21 3.89 -21.22
N PHE A 43 -5.25 4.36 -20.53
CA PHE A 43 -6.53 3.66 -20.33
C PHE A 43 -6.35 2.23 -19.78
N LEU A 44 -5.42 2.06 -18.83
CA LEU A 44 -5.16 0.76 -18.23
C LEU A 44 -6.34 0.35 -17.35
N VAL A 45 -6.79 -0.90 -17.51
CA VAL A 45 -7.84 -1.47 -16.67
C VAL A 45 -7.19 -2.35 -15.63
N LEU A 46 -7.09 -1.86 -14.39
CA LEU A 46 -6.63 -2.69 -13.28
C LEU A 46 -7.61 -3.85 -13.03
N PRO A 47 -7.10 -5.03 -12.64
CA PRO A 47 -7.93 -6.22 -12.47
C PRO A 47 -8.91 -6.04 -11.31
N ARG A 48 -10.16 -6.46 -11.52
CA ARG A 48 -11.10 -6.63 -10.42
C ARG A 48 -10.75 -7.91 -9.67
N ASN A 49 -10.56 -7.80 -8.36
CA ASN A 49 -10.33 -8.95 -7.48
C ASN A 49 -11.54 -9.12 -6.54
N PRO A 50 -12.20 -10.29 -6.50
CA PRO A 50 -13.38 -10.52 -5.66
C PRO A 50 -13.10 -10.43 -4.15
N ASN A 51 -11.84 -10.56 -3.72
CA ASN A 51 -11.44 -10.42 -2.33
C ASN A 51 -11.31 -8.95 -1.89
N ILE A 52 -11.42 -8.00 -2.82
CA ILE A 52 -11.30 -6.56 -2.54
C ILE A 52 -12.69 -5.94 -2.61
N ARG A 53 -13.20 -5.47 -1.47
CA ARG A 53 -14.55 -4.87 -1.39
C ARG A 53 -14.62 -3.53 -2.11
N LYS A 54 -13.61 -2.67 -1.92
CA LYS A 54 -13.53 -1.36 -2.57
C LYS A 54 -12.13 -1.12 -3.13
N GLN A 55 -12.06 -0.72 -4.40
CA GLN A 55 -10.82 -0.31 -5.05
C GLN A 55 -10.92 1.17 -5.44
N ILE A 56 -9.93 1.96 -5.06
CA ILE A 56 -9.78 3.37 -5.39
C ILE A 56 -8.47 3.52 -6.15
N ILE A 57 -8.51 4.25 -7.26
CA ILE A 57 -7.31 4.64 -8.03
C ILE A 57 -7.25 6.16 -7.98
N LEU A 58 -6.11 6.69 -7.56
CA LEU A 58 -5.83 8.12 -7.54
C LEU A 58 -4.81 8.44 -8.61
N ASP A 59 -5.28 9.02 -9.71
CA ASP A 59 -4.40 9.51 -10.78
C ASP A 59 -3.76 10.84 -10.34
N MET A 60 -2.49 10.78 -9.95
CA MET A 60 -1.79 11.97 -9.48
C MET A 60 -1.30 12.81 -10.67
N PRO A 61 -1.36 14.16 -10.57
CA PRO A 61 -0.87 15.04 -11.64
C PRO A 61 0.66 15.01 -11.74
N THR A 62 1.35 14.64 -10.65
CA THR A 62 2.80 14.54 -10.52
C THR A 62 3.16 13.36 -9.63
N ASN A 63 4.41 12.91 -9.71
CA ASN A 63 4.93 11.96 -8.73
C ASN A 63 4.99 12.61 -7.34
N LEU A 64 4.27 12.06 -6.37
CA LEU A 64 4.30 12.51 -4.97
C LEU A 64 5.49 11.95 -4.18
N GLY A 65 6.10 10.87 -4.69
CA GLY A 65 7.05 10.04 -3.95
C GLY A 65 6.37 9.04 -3.01
N VAL A 66 7.15 8.12 -2.46
CA VAL A 66 6.66 6.97 -1.67
C VAL A 66 6.04 7.42 -0.34
N ALA A 67 6.78 8.14 0.51
CA ALA A 67 6.31 8.59 1.82
C ALA A 67 5.01 9.40 1.74
N THR A 68 4.96 10.39 0.84
CA THR A 68 3.78 11.23 0.62
C THR A 68 2.58 10.41 0.13
N SER A 69 2.83 9.39 -0.70
CA SER A 69 1.78 8.49 -1.18
C SER A 69 1.20 7.65 -0.03
N TRP A 70 2.05 7.04 0.80
CA TRP A 70 1.59 6.31 1.98
C TRP A 70 0.81 7.21 2.94
N ASN A 71 1.32 8.41 3.21
CA ASN A 71 0.63 9.42 4.02
C ASN A 71 -0.74 9.78 3.44
N LEU A 72 -0.87 9.92 2.13
CA LEU A 72 -2.17 10.20 1.48
C LEU A 72 -3.16 9.05 1.75
N GLY A 73 -2.74 7.80 1.62
CA GLY A 73 -3.56 6.63 1.94
C GLY A 73 -4.04 6.63 3.40
N ILE A 74 -3.11 6.88 4.34
CA ILE A 74 -3.41 7.01 5.77
C ILE A 74 -4.42 8.15 6.02
N LYS A 75 -4.16 9.35 5.49
CA LYS A 75 -5.01 10.53 5.64
C LYS A 75 -6.40 10.36 5.04
N MET A 76 -6.56 9.54 3.99
CA MET A 76 -7.86 9.22 3.40
C MET A 76 -8.66 8.20 4.21
N THR A 77 -8.01 7.44 5.10
CA THR A 77 -8.62 6.37 5.88
C THR A 77 -8.22 6.45 7.37
N PRO A 78 -8.33 7.62 8.03
CA PRO A 78 -7.72 7.88 9.34
C PRO A 78 -8.34 7.07 10.50
N PHE A 79 -9.46 6.38 10.26
CA PHE A 79 -10.15 5.54 11.25
C PHE A 79 -9.93 4.04 11.02
N ALA A 80 -9.07 3.65 10.09
CA ALA A 80 -8.65 2.26 9.94
C ALA A 80 -7.81 1.84 11.16
N SER A 81 -7.86 0.55 11.52
CA SER A 81 -7.03 0.00 12.60
C SER A 81 -5.54 -0.13 12.21
N GLY A 82 -5.23 0.11 10.94
CA GLY A 82 -3.89 0.13 10.39
C GLY A 82 -3.91 -0.06 8.87
N TRP A 83 -2.74 -0.01 8.26
CA TRP A 83 -2.54 0.01 6.81
C TRP A 83 -1.44 -0.96 6.40
N ILE A 84 -1.70 -1.77 5.38
CA ILE A 84 -0.62 -2.44 4.65
C ILE A 84 -0.11 -1.48 3.59
N LEU A 85 1.14 -1.06 3.73
CA LEU A 85 1.92 -0.36 2.72
C LEU A 85 2.59 -1.43 1.86
N LEU A 86 2.21 -1.51 0.59
CA LEU A 86 2.62 -2.58 -0.30
C LEU A 86 3.25 -2.01 -1.56
N ASN A 87 4.42 -2.48 -1.93
CA ASN A 87 5.06 -2.07 -3.17
C ASN A 87 4.29 -2.58 -4.39
N SER A 88 4.29 -1.81 -5.49
CA SER A 88 3.59 -2.19 -6.71
C SER A 88 4.17 -3.43 -7.40
N ASP A 89 5.39 -3.85 -7.06
CA ASP A 89 6.06 -5.04 -7.59
C ASP A 89 6.02 -6.26 -6.66
N ALA A 90 5.46 -6.12 -5.45
CA ALA A 90 5.27 -7.22 -4.54
C ALA A 90 4.11 -8.13 -4.99
N TYR A 91 4.16 -9.41 -4.61
CA TYR A 91 3.06 -10.35 -4.83
C TYR A 91 3.00 -11.34 -3.68
N PHE A 92 1.81 -11.90 -3.45
CA PHE A 92 1.60 -12.91 -2.42
C PHE A 92 1.67 -14.32 -3.01
N GLU A 93 2.32 -15.23 -2.30
CA GLU A 93 2.02 -16.65 -2.45
C GLU A 93 0.68 -16.96 -1.76
N ARG A 94 0.14 -18.15 -2.06
CA ARG A 94 -1.16 -18.56 -1.56
C ARG A 94 -1.22 -18.50 -0.03
N ASP A 95 -2.28 -17.89 0.49
CA ASP A 95 -2.59 -17.70 1.91
C ASP A 95 -1.57 -16.84 2.70
N GLU A 96 -0.51 -16.31 2.07
CA GLU A 96 0.53 -15.55 2.79
C GLU A 96 0.03 -14.18 3.26
N LEU A 97 -0.89 -13.51 2.52
CA LEU A 97 -1.51 -12.27 3.00
C LEU A 97 -2.30 -12.50 4.30
N LYS A 98 -3.05 -13.59 4.35
CA LYS A 98 -3.81 -13.95 5.56
C LYS A 98 -2.87 -14.20 6.73
N LYS A 99 -1.81 -14.96 6.51
CA LYS A 99 -0.81 -15.30 7.52
C LYS A 99 -0.10 -14.07 8.05
N PHE A 100 0.34 -13.18 7.16
CA PHE A 100 0.94 -11.88 7.51
C PHE A 100 -0.02 -11.06 8.39
N TYR A 101 -1.25 -10.82 7.91
CA TYR A 101 -2.23 -10.02 8.65
C TYR A 101 -2.65 -10.64 9.99
N SER A 102 -2.60 -11.97 10.12
CA SER A 102 -2.94 -12.65 11.39
C SER A 102 -1.92 -12.40 12.50
N GLY A 103 -0.72 -11.93 12.15
CA GLY A 103 0.33 -11.58 13.10
C GLY A 103 0.43 -10.08 13.40
N CYS A 104 -0.43 -9.24 12.82
CA CYS A 104 -0.40 -7.79 12.95
C CYS A 104 -1.28 -7.31 14.11
N ASP A 105 -0.81 -6.32 14.87
CA ASP A 105 -1.59 -5.59 15.88
C ASP A 105 -1.55 -4.06 15.66
N ILE A 106 -2.45 -3.32 16.31
CA ILE A 106 -2.64 -1.88 16.09
C ILE A 106 -1.50 -1.02 16.63
N ASP A 107 -0.67 -1.56 17.52
CA ASP A 107 0.43 -0.89 18.22
C ASP A 107 1.82 -1.31 17.72
N GLU A 108 1.90 -1.99 16.56
CA GLU A 108 3.17 -2.45 16.00
C GLU A 108 3.37 -2.10 14.51
N ILE A 109 4.63 -2.18 14.10
CA ILE A 109 5.06 -2.26 12.70
C ILE A 109 5.41 -3.72 12.41
N HIS A 110 4.76 -4.31 11.40
CA HIS A 110 5.02 -5.69 10.98
C HIS A 110 5.58 -5.71 9.55
N LEU A 111 6.73 -6.34 9.34
CA LEU A 111 7.45 -6.32 8.06
C LEU A 111 7.47 -7.70 7.41
N ALA A 112 7.34 -7.75 6.08
CA ALA A 112 7.45 -8.98 5.31
C ALA A 112 8.00 -8.78 3.90
N GLY A 113 8.49 -9.89 3.35
CA GLY A 113 9.09 -9.94 2.03
C GLY A 113 10.58 -9.63 2.03
N GLN A 114 11.16 -9.51 0.84
CA GLN A 114 12.57 -9.24 0.64
C GLN A 114 12.73 -8.14 -0.43
N PRO A 115 13.09 -6.90 -0.04
CA PRO A 115 13.36 -6.43 1.33
C PRO A 115 12.09 -6.38 2.22
N GLY A 116 12.24 -6.40 3.54
CA GLY A 116 11.11 -6.49 4.49
C GLY A 116 10.09 -5.34 4.43
N TRP A 117 10.46 -4.21 3.83
CA TRP A 117 9.57 -3.07 3.60
C TRP A 117 8.73 -3.18 2.32
N CYS A 118 8.89 -4.24 1.51
CA CYS A 118 8.03 -4.40 0.35
C CYS A 118 6.57 -4.70 0.71
N CYS A 119 6.32 -5.19 1.93
CA CYS A 119 5.01 -5.30 2.54
C CYS A 119 5.13 -4.97 4.05
N ALA A 120 4.66 -3.78 4.43
CA ALA A 120 4.70 -3.31 5.81
C ALA A 120 3.29 -3.06 6.33
N TRP A 121 2.98 -3.58 7.51
CA TRP A 121 1.82 -3.17 8.29
C TRP A 121 2.21 -2.04 9.23
N ILE A 122 1.44 -0.96 9.21
CA ILE A 122 1.55 0.15 10.16
C ILE A 122 0.24 0.20 10.95
N GLY A 123 0.31 -0.13 12.24
CA GLY A 123 -0.83 -0.04 13.14
C GLY A 123 -1.28 1.40 13.39
N SER A 124 -2.56 1.60 13.73
CA SER A 124 -3.10 2.94 13.98
C SER A 124 -2.50 3.64 15.21
N ASP A 125 -2.15 2.87 16.26
CA ASP A 125 -1.51 3.44 17.44
C ASP A 125 -0.04 3.82 17.16
N VAL A 126 0.64 3.15 16.22
CA VAL A 126 1.96 3.58 15.73
C VAL A 126 1.88 4.97 15.09
N VAL A 127 0.94 5.19 14.17
CA VAL A 127 0.77 6.52 13.53
C VAL A 127 0.40 7.59 14.55
N LYS A 128 -0.38 7.23 15.58
CA LYS A 128 -0.77 8.15 16.64
C LYS A 128 0.42 8.58 17.50
N ASP A 129 1.36 7.67 17.76
CA ASP A 129 2.51 7.91 18.63
C ASP A 129 3.71 8.51 17.88
N VAL A 130 4.03 7.99 16.69
CA VAL A 130 5.20 8.38 15.88
C VAL A 130 4.86 9.51 14.90
N GLY A 131 3.63 9.52 14.39
CA GLY A 131 3.19 10.43 13.34
C GLY A 131 3.25 9.82 11.94
N LEU A 132 3.22 10.71 10.95
CA LEU A 132 3.29 10.37 9.53
C LEU A 132 4.75 10.32 9.04
N PHE A 133 4.97 9.63 7.92
CA PHE A 133 6.29 9.57 7.29
C PHE A 133 6.79 10.96 6.89
N CYS A 134 8.09 11.19 6.99
CA CYS A 134 8.71 12.44 6.55
C CYS A 134 8.62 12.61 5.03
N GLU A 135 7.80 13.56 4.56
CA GLU A 135 7.59 13.84 3.13
C GLU A 135 8.79 14.55 2.46
N ALA A 136 9.86 14.85 3.21
CA ALA A 136 11.11 15.38 2.65
C ALA A 136 11.93 14.31 1.91
N TYR A 137 11.69 13.02 2.18
CA TYR A 137 12.26 11.92 1.42
C TYR A 137 11.53 11.77 0.08
N TYR A 138 12.20 12.16 -1.00
CA TYR A 138 11.65 12.17 -2.35
C TYR A 138 12.70 11.78 -3.40
N PRO A 139 12.33 10.99 -4.43
CA PRO A 139 11.01 10.38 -4.66
C PRO A 139 10.78 9.07 -3.90
N ALA A 140 11.83 8.49 -3.33
CA ALA A 140 11.84 7.25 -2.56
C ALA A 140 13.17 7.15 -1.80
N TYR A 141 13.28 6.12 -0.95
CA TYR A 141 14.40 5.77 -0.09
C TYR A 141 14.55 6.63 1.17
N PHE A 142 14.94 5.94 2.26
CA PHE A 142 15.15 6.44 3.61
C PHE A 142 13.87 6.72 4.41
N GLU A 143 12.68 6.69 3.79
CA GLU A 143 11.42 6.68 4.54
C GLU A 143 11.30 5.48 5.48
N ASP A 144 11.93 4.36 5.14
CA ASP A 144 11.98 3.10 5.89
C ASP A 144 13.04 3.08 7.00
N ASN A 145 14.05 3.94 6.89
CA ASN A 145 15.11 4.09 7.90
C ASN A 145 14.75 5.17 8.94
N ASP A 146 13.95 6.16 8.55
CA ASP A 146 13.52 7.27 9.40
C ASP A 146 12.33 6.90 10.30
N TYR A 147 11.39 6.10 9.78
CA TYR A 147 10.13 5.73 10.45
C TYR A 147 10.31 4.64 11.51
#